data_AF-A0A6A7LS86-F1
#
_entry.id   AF-A0A6A7LS86-F1
#
_cell.length_a   1.000
_cell.length_b   1.000
_cell.length_c   1.000
_cell.angle_alpha   90.00
_cell.angle_beta   90.00
_cell.angle_gamma   90.00
#
_symmetry.space_group_name_H-M   'P 1'
#
loop_
_entity.id
_entity.type
_entity.pdbx_description
1 polymer ?
#
loop_
_entity_poly.entity_id
_entity_poly.type
_entity_poly.pdbx_seq_one_letter_code
_entity_poly.pdbx_strand_id
1 'polypeptide(L)'
;MRTSLTPNPAVRCANSPAANKQYVIPTALSRDRETRATFPGFSATPIPFRLERQATLYLSSECPSEPRWVGQNTGCYQNADMDRFSEALLTTVDPAQQRQGWAERIRLDTQELPALPLYYHMQGAVFREGVTGVKGEPRGAENASGWDAPDWDVR
;
A
#
# COMPACT_ATOMS: atom_id res chain seq x y z
N MET A 1 32.94 14.02 18.90
CA MET A 1 32.26 15.19 18.31
C MET A 1 30.78 14.88 18.27
N ARG A 2 29.97 15.57 19.09
CA ARG A 2 28.51 15.43 19.12
C ARG A 2 27.93 16.40 18.11
N THR A 3 27.34 15.89 17.04
CA THR A 3 26.57 16.69 16.08
C THR A 3 25.17 16.91 16.66
N SER A 4 24.82 18.18 16.79
CA SER A 4 23.54 18.69 17.27
C SER A 4 22.41 18.31 16.32
N LEU A 5 21.49 17.48 16.79
CA LEU A 5 20.16 17.34 16.22
C LEU A 5 19.37 18.60 16.56
N THR A 6 19.21 19.51 15.61
CA THR A 6 18.16 20.53 15.69
C THR A 6 16.80 19.83 15.56
N PRO A 7 15.88 19.98 16.52
CA PRO A 7 14.54 19.43 16.39
C PRO A 7 13.80 20.16 15.27
N ASN A 8 13.33 19.40 14.28
CA ASN A 8 12.36 19.83 13.27
C ASN A 8 11.17 20.47 14.00
N PRO A 9 10.75 21.70 13.66
CA PRO A 9 9.71 22.40 14.41
C PRO A 9 8.40 21.61 14.36
N ALA A 10 8.16 20.90 15.46
CA ALA A 10 6.88 20.59 16.06
C ALA A 10 5.69 20.71 15.10
N VAL A 11 5.23 19.58 14.57
CA VAL A 11 3.80 19.32 14.47
C VAL A 11 3.25 19.51 15.88
N ARG A 12 2.78 20.72 16.17
CA ARG A 12 2.21 21.08 17.46
C ARG A 12 0.88 20.36 17.60
N CYS A 13 0.91 19.13 18.11
CA CYS A 13 -0.24 18.54 18.79
C CYS A 13 -0.41 19.17 20.19
N ALA A 14 -0.37 20.49 20.26
CA ALA A 14 -0.53 21.24 21.51
C ALA A 14 -1.53 22.37 21.26
N ASN A 15 -2.73 22.18 21.80
CA ASN A 15 -3.82 23.14 21.96
C ASN A 15 -4.75 23.37 20.75
N SER A 16 -5.48 22.34 20.32
CA SER A 16 -6.78 22.54 19.66
C SER A 16 -7.92 22.21 20.63
N PRO A 17 -8.75 23.18 21.07
CA PRO A 17 -9.96 22.92 21.87
C PRO A 17 -11.09 22.29 21.03
N ALA A 18 -10.76 21.38 20.12
CA ALA A 18 -11.65 20.82 19.12
C ALA A 18 -11.52 19.29 19.00
N ALA A 19 -11.24 18.60 20.11
CA ALA A 19 -11.17 17.13 20.17
C ALA A 19 -12.52 16.41 19.86
N ASN A 20 -13.53 17.12 19.33
CA ASN A 20 -14.85 16.59 18.95
C ASN A 20 -15.43 17.26 17.69
N LYS A 21 -14.60 17.79 16.78
CA LYS A 21 -15.08 18.25 15.46
C LYS A 21 -14.79 17.20 14.41
N GLN A 22 -15.81 16.40 14.08
CA GLN A 22 -15.76 15.50 12.94
C GLN A 22 -15.59 16.33 11.67
N TYR A 23 -14.43 16.21 11.02
CA TYR A 23 -14.22 16.74 9.68
C TYR A 23 -14.61 15.66 8.67
N VAL A 24 -15.66 15.92 7.89
CA VAL A 24 -16.06 15.06 6.80
C VAL A 24 -15.35 15.54 5.54
N ILE A 25 -14.48 14.70 4.98
CA ILE A 25 -13.82 15.00 3.71
C ILE A 25 -14.89 15.08 2.62
N PRO A 26 -15.08 16.24 1.95
CA PRO A 26 -16.02 16.35 0.85
C PRO A 26 -15.68 15.38 -0.29
N THR A 27 -16.69 14.87 -0.99
CA THR A 27 -16.49 13.94 -2.12
C THR A 27 -15.51 14.47 -3.16
N ALA A 28 -15.52 15.78 -3.44
CA ALA A 28 -14.58 16.41 -4.36
C ALA A 28 -13.11 16.27 -3.93
N LEU A 29 -12.83 16.29 -2.62
CA LEU A 29 -11.48 16.15 -2.06
C LEU A 29 -11.10 14.70 -1.73
N SER A 30 -12.07 13.78 -1.70
CA SER A 30 -11.82 12.36 -1.38
C SER A 30 -10.83 11.67 -2.32
N ARG A 31 -10.69 12.18 -3.56
CA ARG A 31 -9.74 11.67 -4.57
C ARG A 31 -8.57 12.63 -4.79
N ASP A 32 -8.56 13.78 -4.13
CA ASP A 32 -7.48 14.74 -4.23
C ASP A 32 -6.21 14.19 -3.55
N ARG A 33 -5.08 14.29 -4.25
CA ARG A 33 -3.84 13.62 -3.82
C ARG A 33 -3.20 14.33 -2.64
N GLU A 34 -3.20 15.65 -2.66
CA GLU A 34 -2.67 16.48 -1.57
C GLU A 34 -3.46 16.23 -0.29
N THR A 35 -4.80 16.30 -0.38
CA THR A 35 -5.68 16.03 0.76
C THR A 35 -5.42 14.64 1.33
N ARG A 36 -5.34 13.61 0.49
CA ARG A 36 -5.09 12.23 0.97
C ARG A 36 -3.71 12.04 1.62
N ALA A 37 -2.68 12.74 1.16
CA ALA A 37 -1.32 12.64 1.69
C ALA A 37 -1.10 13.47 2.97
N THR A 38 -1.84 14.56 3.13
CA THR A 38 -1.65 15.50 4.25
C THR A 38 -2.70 15.36 5.36
N PHE A 39 -3.78 14.63 5.12
CA PHE A 39 -4.85 14.47 6.10
C PHE A 39 -4.34 13.75 7.37
N PRO A 40 -4.42 14.37 8.57
CA PRO A 40 -3.88 13.81 9.80
C PRO A 40 -4.83 12.75 10.38
N GLY A 41 -4.87 11.57 9.76
CA GLY A 41 -5.72 10.47 10.18
C GLY A 41 -5.34 9.13 9.57
N PHE A 42 -6.14 8.10 9.88
CA PHE A 42 -6.00 6.79 9.27
C PHE A 42 -6.81 6.71 7.97
N SER A 43 -6.23 6.08 6.95
CA SER A 43 -6.97 5.74 5.73
C SER A 43 -7.07 4.22 5.61
N ALA A 44 -8.27 3.73 5.32
CA ALA A 44 -8.51 2.34 4.98
C ALA A 44 -8.65 2.23 3.47
N THR A 45 -7.64 1.66 2.82
CA THR A 45 -7.63 1.46 1.36
C THR A 45 -7.26 0.01 1.06
N PRO A 46 -7.99 -0.69 0.17
CA PRO A 46 -7.55 -2.00 -0.30
C PRO A 46 -6.24 -1.89 -1.07
N ILE A 47 -5.34 -2.84 -0.84
CA ILE A 47 -4.04 -2.92 -1.53
C ILE A 47 -3.98 -4.28 -2.22
N PRO A 48 -3.89 -4.33 -3.56
CA PRO A 48 -3.62 -5.56 -4.29
C PRO A 48 -2.39 -6.27 -3.74
N PHE A 49 -2.50 -7.58 -3.60
CA PHE A 49 -1.38 -8.41 -3.20
C PHE A 49 -0.53 -8.80 -4.41
N ARG A 50 0.09 -7.80 -5.07
CA ARG A 50 1.09 -8.01 -6.12
C ARG A 50 2.48 -7.81 -5.53
N LEU A 51 3.40 -8.75 -5.76
CA LEU A 51 4.72 -8.74 -5.11
C LEU A 51 5.49 -7.46 -5.39
N GLU A 52 5.46 -6.96 -6.62
CA GLU A 52 6.15 -5.72 -7.01
C GLU A 52 5.56 -4.52 -6.25
N ARG A 53 4.23 -4.46 -6.16
CA ARG A 53 3.53 -3.40 -5.41
C ARG A 53 3.83 -3.48 -3.91
N GLN A 54 3.89 -4.68 -3.34
CA GLN A 54 4.24 -4.86 -1.94
C GLN A 54 5.68 -4.40 -1.69
N ALA A 55 6.62 -4.70 -2.60
CA ALA A 55 8.01 -4.30 -2.45
C ALA A 55 8.15 -2.77 -2.41
N THR A 56 7.38 -2.02 -3.21
CA THR A 56 7.53 -0.56 -3.30
C THR A 56 6.67 0.24 -2.32
N LEU A 57 5.64 -0.35 -1.71
CA LEU A 57 4.58 0.37 -0.99
C LEU A 57 5.07 1.32 0.11
N TYR A 58 6.14 0.94 0.82
CA TYR A 58 6.69 1.67 1.97
C TYR A 58 8.11 2.19 1.74
N LEU A 59 8.52 2.30 0.47
CA LEU A 59 9.76 3.00 0.15
C LEU A 59 9.64 4.47 0.56
N SER A 60 10.67 5.01 1.19
CA SER A 60 10.73 6.43 1.56
C SER A 60 10.68 7.33 0.31
N SER A 61 11.21 6.86 -0.82
CA SER A 61 11.16 7.55 -2.12
C SER A 61 9.74 7.64 -2.71
N GLU A 62 8.80 6.84 -2.21
CA GLU A 62 7.39 6.83 -2.61
C GLU A 62 6.53 7.75 -1.72
N CYS A 63 7.13 8.58 -0.87
CA CYS A 63 6.44 9.62 -0.13
C CYS A 63 5.84 10.69 -1.09
N PRO A 64 4.52 10.91 -1.08
CA PRO A 64 3.91 11.98 -1.84
C PRO A 64 4.43 13.35 -1.40
N SER A 65 4.85 14.16 -2.36
CA SER A 65 5.33 15.53 -2.12
C SER A 65 4.93 16.47 -3.25
N GLU A 66 5.06 17.78 -3.00
CA GLU A 66 4.81 18.82 -3.99
C GLU A 66 5.65 18.64 -5.27
N PRO A 67 5.16 19.12 -6.43
CA PRO A 67 3.88 19.79 -6.64
C PRO A 67 2.74 18.83 -7.04
N ARG A 68 3.00 17.53 -7.12
CA ARG A 68 2.06 16.55 -7.73
C ARG A 68 1.48 15.54 -6.74
N TRP A 69 2.05 15.44 -5.55
CA TRP A 69 1.64 14.54 -4.48
C TRP A 69 1.48 13.10 -4.99
N VAL A 70 2.48 12.64 -5.75
CA VAL A 70 2.53 11.28 -6.32
C VAL A 70 3.39 10.40 -5.43
N GLY A 71 2.91 9.20 -5.17
CA GLY A 71 3.62 8.20 -4.38
C GLY A 71 2.64 7.22 -3.76
N GLN A 72 3.06 5.98 -3.56
CA GLN A 72 2.22 4.97 -2.93
C GLN A 72 2.25 5.01 -1.41
N ASN A 73 3.31 5.58 -0.83
CA ASN A 73 3.54 5.66 0.61
C ASN A 73 2.79 6.87 1.21
N THR A 74 1.46 6.81 1.18
CA THR A 74 0.58 7.94 1.57
C THR A 74 0.74 8.40 3.02
N GLY A 75 1.19 7.55 3.93
CA GLY A 75 1.53 7.93 5.31
C GLY A 75 2.95 8.47 5.47
N CYS A 76 3.73 8.51 4.39
CA CYS A 76 5.14 8.83 4.33
C CYS A 76 5.96 8.15 5.45
N TYR A 77 5.79 6.84 5.59
CA TYR A 77 6.61 6.01 6.45
C TYR A 77 8.07 6.02 5.96
N GLN A 78 9.04 6.12 6.86
CA GLN A 78 10.46 6.16 6.49
C GLN A 78 11.26 5.25 7.41
N ASN A 79 11.99 4.30 6.81
CA ASN A 79 12.87 3.38 7.53
C ASN A 79 13.96 2.86 6.59
N ALA A 80 15.23 3.07 6.95
CA ALA A 80 16.36 2.73 6.10
C ALA A 80 16.51 1.22 5.86
N ASP A 81 16.11 0.38 6.82
CA ASP A 81 16.12 -1.07 6.61
C ASP A 81 14.99 -1.50 5.66
N MET A 82 13.82 -0.87 5.76
CA MET A 82 12.71 -1.10 4.82
C MET A 82 13.14 -0.76 3.39
N ASP A 83 13.78 0.39 3.19
CA ASP A 83 14.30 0.83 1.89
C ASP A 83 15.31 -0.20 1.35
N ARG A 84 16.30 -0.57 2.16
CA ARG A 84 17.34 -1.55 1.77
C ARG A 84 16.75 -2.91 1.38
N PHE A 85 15.84 -3.47 2.18
CA PHE A 85 15.23 -4.77 1.88
C PHE A 85 14.35 -4.71 0.63
N SER A 86 13.59 -3.63 0.47
CA SER A 86 12.70 -3.43 -0.66
C SER A 86 13.47 -3.26 -1.98
N GLU A 87 14.54 -2.45 -1.99
CA GLU A 87 15.42 -2.30 -3.16
C GLU A 87 16.13 -3.61 -3.54
N ALA A 88 16.57 -4.40 -2.54
CA ALA A 88 17.15 -5.71 -2.77
C ALA A 88 16.12 -6.67 -3.39
N LEU A 89 14.88 -6.67 -2.92
CA LEU A 89 13.80 -7.50 -3.48
C LEU A 89 13.50 -7.20 -4.95
N LEU A 90 13.63 -5.94 -5.37
CA LEU A 90 13.40 -5.54 -6.77
C LEU A 90 14.49 -6.02 -7.74
N THR A 91 15.67 -6.37 -7.23
CA THR A 91 16.84 -6.73 -8.05
C THR A 91 17.27 -8.19 -7.89
N THR A 92 16.85 -8.85 -6.81
CA THR A 92 17.18 -10.25 -6.54
C THR A 92 16.40 -11.19 -7.46
N VAL A 93 17.08 -12.02 -8.24
CA VAL A 93 16.44 -13.00 -9.15
C VAL A 93 16.40 -14.41 -8.55
N ASP A 94 17.35 -14.77 -7.68
CA ASP A 94 17.40 -16.09 -7.06
C ASP A 94 16.18 -16.31 -6.14
N PRO A 95 15.39 -17.38 -6.36
CA PRO A 95 14.16 -17.60 -5.59
C PRO A 95 14.38 -17.86 -4.10
N ALA A 96 15.52 -18.46 -3.70
CA ALA A 96 15.79 -18.71 -2.29
C ALA A 96 16.14 -17.41 -1.57
N GLN A 97 16.94 -16.56 -2.20
CA GLN A 97 17.27 -15.22 -1.70
C GLN A 97 16.02 -14.32 -1.66
N GLN A 98 15.16 -14.35 -2.68
CA GLN A 98 13.89 -13.60 -2.64
C GLN A 98 13.02 -14.02 -1.45
N ARG A 99 12.87 -15.33 -1.19
CA ARG A 99 12.08 -15.81 -0.04
C ARG A 99 12.62 -15.30 1.29
N GLN A 100 13.95 -15.31 1.45
CA GLN A 100 14.58 -14.76 2.64
C GLN A 100 14.35 -13.25 2.77
N GLY A 101 14.52 -12.49 1.67
CA GLY A 101 14.24 -11.06 1.64
C GLY A 101 12.80 -10.72 2.02
N TRP A 102 11.83 -11.50 1.53
CA TRP A 102 10.42 -11.34 1.89
C TRP A 102 10.17 -11.67 3.36
N ALA A 103 10.79 -12.72 3.90
CA ALA A 103 10.65 -13.07 5.31
C ALA A 103 11.16 -11.94 6.23
N GLU A 104 12.31 -11.35 5.91
CA GLU A 104 12.86 -10.22 6.67
C GLU A 104 12.00 -8.96 6.54
N ARG A 105 11.49 -8.66 5.33
CA ARG A 105 10.58 -7.53 5.13
C ARG A 105 9.28 -7.70 5.93
N ILE A 106 8.66 -8.89 5.88
CA ILE A 106 7.44 -9.19 6.66
C ILE A 106 7.71 -9.07 8.16
N ARG A 107 8.86 -9.55 8.63
CA ARG A 107 9.26 -9.36 10.03
C ARG A 107 9.30 -7.88 10.39
N LEU A 108 9.94 -7.05 9.56
CA LEU A 108 10.00 -5.60 9.78
C LEU A 108 8.61 -4.94 9.75
N ASP A 109 7.77 -5.30 8.78
CA ASP A 109 6.37 -4.84 8.68
C ASP A 109 5.59 -5.13 9.98
N THR A 110 5.77 -6.31 10.57
CA THR A 110 5.08 -6.70 11.81
C THR A 110 5.63 -6.04 13.08
N GLN A 111 6.86 -5.53 13.04
CA GLN A 111 7.50 -4.85 14.17
C GLN A 111 7.21 -3.35 14.18
N GLU A 112 7.31 -2.71 13.02
CA GLU A 112 7.16 -1.26 12.86
C GLU A 112 5.72 -0.84 12.54
N LEU A 113 4.88 -1.78 12.07
CA LEU A 113 3.47 -1.56 11.74
C LEU A 113 3.21 -0.32 10.86
N PRO A 114 3.87 -0.19 9.67
CA PRO A 114 3.63 0.93 8.77
C PRO A 114 2.19 0.99 8.25
N ALA A 115 1.50 -0.15 8.27
CA ALA A 115 0.05 -0.24 8.15
C ALA A 115 -0.50 -1.31 9.10
N LEU A 116 -1.82 -1.33 9.25
CA LEU A 116 -2.56 -2.32 10.02
C LEU A 116 -3.36 -3.22 9.06
N PRO A 117 -2.83 -4.40 8.68
CA PRO A 117 -3.58 -5.35 7.86
C PRO A 117 -4.83 -5.81 8.61
N LEU A 118 -6.02 -5.60 8.02
CA LEU A 118 -7.28 -5.96 8.67
C LEU A 118 -7.75 -7.36 8.26
N TYR A 119 -7.81 -7.63 6.96
CA TYR A 119 -8.26 -8.90 6.40
C TYR A 119 -7.83 -9.03 4.93
N TYR A 120 -7.82 -10.26 4.42
CA TYR A 120 -7.73 -10.53 2.98
C TYR A 120 -9.11 -10.46 2.35
N HIS A 121 -9.25 -9.69 1.27
CA HIS A 121 -10.51 -9.54 0.56
C HIS A 121 -10.70 -10.69 -0.44
N MET A 122 -11.74 -11.50 -0.24
CA MET A 122 -12.13 -12.53 -1.19
C MET A 122 -12.83 -11.90 -2.41
N GLN A 123 -12.37 -12.22 -3.61
CA GLN A 123 -13.03 -11.80 -4.84
C GLN A 123 -13.85 -12.96 -5.39
N GLY A 124 -15.17 -12.77 -5.47
CA GLY A 124 -16.08 -13.70 -6.13
C GLY A 124 -16.43 -13.20 -7.53
N ALA A 125 -16.53 -14.12 -8.47
CA ALA A 125 -17.05 -13.84 -9.80
C ALA A 125 -18.35 -14.65 -10.01
N VAL A 126 -19.36 -14.00 -10.59
CA VAL A 126 -20.67 -14.60 -10.85
C VAL A 126 -20.86 -14.70 -12.36
N PHE A 127 -21.24 -15.89 -12.81
CA PHE A 127 -21.46 -16.19 -14.22
C PHE A 127 -22.86 -16.72 -14.44
N ARG A 128 -23.35 -16.59 -15.68
CA ARG A 128 -24.59 -17.26 -16.10
C ARG A 128 -24.40 -18.77 -15.99
N GLU A 129 -25.46 -19.48 -15.63
CA GLU A 129 -25.51 -20.93 -15.78
C GLU A 129 -25.18 -21.34 -17.23
N GLY A 130 -24.44 -22.44 -17.39
CA GLY A 130 -23.96 -22.92 -18.69
C GLY A 130 -22.61 -22.34 -19.14
N VAL A 131 -22.08 -21.31 -18.48
CA VAL A 131 -20.73 -20.81 -18.78
C VAL A 131 -19.68 -21.81 -18.32
N THR A 132 -18.77 -22.17 -19.22
CA THR A 132 -17.65 -23.10 -19.00
C THR A 132 -16.32 -22.44 -19.35
N GLY A 133 -15.21 -23.06 -18.96
CA GLY A 133 -13.86 -22.56 -19.28
C GLY A 133 -13.33 -21.46 -18.37
N VAL A 134 -14.16 -20.94 -17.45
CA VAL A 134 -13.75 -19.94 -16.46
C VAL A 134 -12.73 -20.52 -15.50
N LYS A 135 -11.56 -19.89 -15.44
CA LYS A 135 -10.48 -20.15 -14.52
C LYS A 135 -10.40 -19.02 -13.50
N GLY A 136 -10.18 -19.40 -12.25
CA GLY A 136 -9.80 -18.44 -11.23
C GLY A 136 -8.48 -17.76 -11.60
N GLU A 137 -8.31 -16.52 -11.16
CA GLU A 137 -7.08 -15.83 -11.43
C GLU A 137 -5.91 -16.47 -10.65
N PRO A 138 -4.80 -16.84 -11.33
CA PRO A 138 -3.70 -17.54 -10.68
C PRO A 138 -2.84 -16.66 -9.76
N ARG A 139 -2.98 -15.32 -9.77
CA ARG A 139 -2.03 -14.39 -9.13
C ARG A 139 -2.63 -13.28 -8.26
N GLY A 140 -3.94 -13.31 -7.95
CA GLY A 140 -4.57 -12.34 -7.06
C GLY A 140 -4.42 -10.87 -7.50
N ALA A 141 -4.28 -10.62 -8.80
CA ALA A 141 -4.21 -9.28 -9.35
C ALA A 141 -5.65 -8.73 -9.44
N GLU A 142 -5.92 -7.67 -8.68
CA GLU A 142 -7.16 -6.90 -8.85
C GLU A 142 -7.43 -6.64 -10.35
N ASN A 143 -8.62 -7.04 -10.79
CA ASN A 143 -9.21 -6.80 -12.11
C ASN A 143 -8.80 -7.73 -13.26
N ALA A 144 -8.33 -8.95 -12.99
CA ALA A 144 -8.12 -9.94 -14.05
C ALA A 144 -9.37 -10.76 -14.42
N SER A 145 -10.58 -10.37 -14.00
CA SER A 145 -11.81 -11.04 -14.40
C SER A 145 -11.93 -11.04 -15.94
N GLY A 146 -11.63 -12.17 -16.58
CA GLY A 146 -11.58 -12.30 -18.04
C GLY A 146 -10.18 -12.36 -18.67
N TRP A 147 -9.09 -12.51 -17.89
CA TRP A 147 -7.75 -12.77 -18.45
C TRP A 147 -7.71 -14.04 -19.32
N ASP A 148 -8.60 -14.98 -19.02
CA ASP A 148 -8.84 -16.26 -19.65
C ASP A 148 -10.14 -16.27 -20.48
N ALA A 149 -10.73 -15.10 -20.75
CA ALA A 149 -11.95 -14.98 -21.56
C ALA A 149 -11.92 -15.71 -22.91
N PRO A 150 -10.77 -15.83 -23.62
CA PRO A 150 -10.71 -16.63 -24.84
C PRO A 150 -11.06 -18.11 -24.66
N ASP A 151 -10.95 -18.66 -23.45
CA ASP A 151 -11.30 -20.05 -23.14
C ASP A 151 -12.76 -20.22 -22.71
N TRP A 152 -13.52 -19.12 -22.58
CA TRP A 152 -14.89 -19.16 -22.08
C TRP A 152 -15.87 -19.56 -23.17
N ASP A 153 -16.81 -20.44 -22.84
CA ASP A 153 -17.86 -20.90 -23.75
C ASP A 153 -19.19 -21.09 -23.01
N VAL A 154 -20.30 -21.13 -23.74
CA VAL A 154 -21.65 -21.36 -23.21
C VAL A 154 -22.18 -22.68 -23.74
N ARG A 155 -22.55 -23.59 -22.84
CA ARG A 155 -23.28 -24.82 -23.17
C ARG A 155 -24.77 -24.68 -22.97
#